data_AF-A0A2G6J9W3-F1
#
_entry.id   AF-A0A2G6J9W3-F1
#
_cell.length_a   1.000
_cell.length_b   1.000
_cell.length_c   1.000
_cell.angle_alpha   90.00
_cell.angle_beta   90.00
_cell.angle_gamma   90.00
#
_symmetry.space_group_name_H-M   'P 1'
#
loop_
_entity.id
_entity.type
_entity.pdbx_description
1 polymer ?
#
loop_
_entity_poly.entity_id
_entity_poly.type
_entity_poly.pdbx_seq_one_letter_code
_entity_poly.pdbx_strand_id
1 'polypeptide(L)'
;MFVGANVPLYYSALQMRSRDFRVPDLLVVLEAEPKQERPFWVVWEEGGQRPNLVVEVVSPSTEDQDRGAKMRIYSKVLAVPEYYIHDLQAGRLDGYTLDAKQAYVPIAADDRGRLPSAQLGGAFGVVRERYDGHDAFWLRLFEADGRRSPTAAEFERERAELERERAEALAARLAEYERRFGVLDGQGCSK
;
A
#
# COMPACT_ATOMS: atom_id res chain seq x y z
N MET A 1 5.02 9.93 -1.38
CA MET A 1 4.90 8.46 -1.21
C MET A 1 4.60 7.80 -2.54
N PHE A 2 5.32 6.71 -2.82
CA PHE A 2 5.10 5.80 -3.93
C PHE A 2 4.82 4.40 -3.38
N VAL A 3 3.84 3.73 -3.96
CA VAL A 3 3.52 2.33 -3.69
C VAL A 3 3.56 1.59 -5.02
N GLY A 4 4.44 0.60 -5.15
CA GLY A 4 4.60 -0.20 -6.35
C GLY A 4 4.21 -1.64 -6.07
N ALA A 5 3.39 -2.23 -6.94
CA ALA A 5 3.10 -3.65 -6.95
C ALA A 5 3.73 -4.29 -8.19
N ASN A 6 4.53 -5.34 -8.02
CA ASN A 6 5.27 -5.99 -9.11
C ASN A 6 6.14 -5.03 -9.94
N VAL A 7 6.70 -4.01 -9.30
CA VAL A 7 7.57 -3.01 -9.94
C VAL A 7 9.03 -3.45 -9.86
N PRO A 8 9.78 -3.53 -10.97
CA PRO A 8 11.20 -3.84 -10.94
C PRO A 8 12.01 -2.82 -10.13
N LEU A 9 12.80 -3.32 -9.18
CA LEU A 9 13.70 -2.59 -8.31
C LEU A 9 15.16 -2.88 -8.69
N TYR A 10 15.82 -1.87 -9.25
CA TYR A 10 17.23 -1.90 -9.61
C TYR A 10 18.07 -1.21 -8.55
N TYR A 11 19.10 -1.91 -8.05
CA TYR A 11 19.89 -1.46 -6.90
C TYR A 11 21.41 -1.53 -7.09
N SER A 12 21.89 -1.92 -8.28
CA SER A 12 23.31 -1.91 -8.62
C SER A 12 23.56 -1.39 -10.03
N ALA A 13 24.12 -0.18 -10.14
CA ALA A 13 24.44 0.46 -11.42
C ALA A 13 25.58 -0.28 -12.17
N LEU A 14 26.58 -0.77 -11.42
CA LEU A 14 27.72 -1.51 -11.97
C LEU A 14 27.33 -2.87 -12.55
N GLN A 15 26.16 -3.38 -12.15
CA GLN A 15 25.65 -4.71 -12.48
C GLN A 15 24.37 -4.68 -13.32
N MET A 16 24.03 -3.54 -13.95
CA MET A 16 22.95 -3.52 -14.96
C MET A 16 23.20 -4.54 -16.09
N ARG A 17 24.47 -4.89 -16.35
CA ARG A 17 24.86 -5.94 -17.30
C ARG A 17 24.58 -7.38 -16.81
N SER A 18 24.39 -7.61 -15.51
CA SER A 18 24.15 -8.95 -14.90
C SER A 18 22.71 -9.22 -14.45
N ARG A 19 21.74 -8.31 -14.72
CA ARG A 19 20.32 -8.45 -14.33
C ARG A 19 20.08 -8.47 -12.81
N ASP A 20 20.86 -7.74 -12.02
CA ASP A 20 20.63 -7.60 -10.58
C ASP A 20 19.48 -6.63 -10.29
N PHE A 21 18.26 -7.14 -10.42
CA PHE A 21 17.02 -6.49 -10.02
C PHE A 21 16.15 -7.47 -9.21
N ARG A 22 15.24 -6.91 -8.40
CA ARG A 22 14.16 -7.68 -7.77
C ARG A 22 12.83 -7.14 -8.24
N VAL A 23 11.81 -7.99 -8.21
CA VAL A 23 10.43 -7.59 -8.46
C VAL A 23 9.68 -7.98 -7.20
N PRO A 24 9.60 -7.08 -6.20
CA PRO A 24 8.81 -7.35 -5.00
C PRO A 24 7.33 -7.31 -5.33
N ASP A 25 6.53 -8.11 -4.63
CA ASP A 25 5.07 -8.07 -4.77
C ASP A 25 4.49 -6.72 -4.34
N LEU A 26 5.07 -6.11 -3.29
CA LEU A 26 4.80 -4.74 -2.87
C LEU A 26 6.09 -4.05 -2.40
N LEU A 27 6.26 -2.79 -2.79
CA LEU A 27 7.27 -1.90 -2.21
C LEU A 27 6.67 -0.54 -1.91
N VAL A 28 7.13 0.09 -0.83
CA VAL A 28 6.71 1.44 -0.44
C VAL A 28 7.93 2.34 -0.26
N VAL A 29 7.87 3.53 -0.84
CA VAL A 29 8.85 4.61 -0.67
C VAL A 29 8.13 5.86 -0.22
N LEU A 30 8.33 6.30 1.01
CA LEU A 30 7.55 7.37 1.65
C LEU A 30 7.88 8.74 1.05
N GLU A 31 9.16 9.03 0.87
CA GLU A 31 9.68 10.35 0.43
C GLU A 31 9.87 10.45 -1.09
N ALA A 32 9.25 9.53 -1.84
CA ALA A 32 9.33 9.55 -3.30
C ALA A 32 8.69 10.81 -3.88
N GLU A 33 9.40 11.46 -4.80
CA GLU A 33 8.90 12.59 -5.56
C GLU A 33 7.65 12.20 -6.38
N PRO A 34 6.67 13.11 -6.52
CA PRO A 34 5.51 12.89 -7.38
C PRO A 34 5.94 12.71 -8.83
N LYS A 35 5.66 11.54 -9.41
CA LYS A 35 5.83 11.25 -10.83
C LYS A 35 4.57 10.59 -11.35
N GLN A 36 4.19 10.95 -12.57
CA GLN A 36 2.95 10.49 -13.21
C GLN A 36 3.01 9.00 -13.55
N GLU A 37 4.16 8.53 -14.01
CA GLU A 37 4.44 7.12 -14.26
C GLU A 37 5.79 6.74 -13.66
N ARG A 38 5.85 5.58 -13.00
CA ARG A 38 7.08 5.00 -12.47
C ARG A 38 7.08 3.48 -12.71
N PRO A 39 7.43 3.02 -13.92
CA PRO A 39 7.37 1.60 -14.30
C PRO A 39 8.46 0.74 -13.66
N PHE A 40 9.49 1.37 -13.10
CA PHE A 40 10.58 0.75 -12.36
C PHE A 40 11.08 1.70 -11.28
N TRP A 41 11.66 1.14 -10.21
CA TRP A 41 12.40 1.88 -9.21
C TRP A 41 13.90 1.67 -9.40
N VAL A 42 14.62 2.72 -9.77
CA VAL A 42 16.07 2.66 -9.99
C VAL A 42 16.76 3.50 -8.92
N VAL A 43 17.40 2.83 -7.95
CA VAL A 43 17.90 3.48 -6.72
C VAL A 43 18.81 4.68 -7.02
N TRP A 44 19.72 4.57 -7.99
CA TRP A 44 20.65 5.67 -8.29
C TRP A 44 20.03 6.80 -9.12
N GLU A 45 18.95 6.54 -9.87
CA GLU A 45 18.19 7.59 -10.58
C GLU A 45 17.22 8.31 -9.64
N GLU A 46 16.76 7.63 -8.58
CA GLU A 46 15.91 8.20 -7.52
C GLU A 46 16.75 8.74 -6.34
N GLY A 47 17.97 9.24 -6.61
CA GLY A 47 18.79 9.94 -5.61
C GLY A 47 19.31 9.08 -4.46
N GLY A 48 19.42 7.76 -4.66
CA GLY A 48 19.81 6.80 -3.63
C GLY A 48 18.66 6.37 -2.71
N GLN A 49 17.42 6.82 -2.98
CA GLN A 49 16.26 6.40 -2.20
C GLN A 49 15.96 4.91 -2.40
N ARG A 50 15.66 4.24 -1.29
CA ARG A 50 15.41 2.80 -1.20
C ARG A 50 14.02 2.59 -0.58
N PRO A 51 13.39 1.43 -0.79
CA PRO A 51 12.13 1.12 -0.13
C PRO A 51 12.22 1.26 1.39
N ASN A 52 11.20 1.90 1.97
CA ASN A 52 10.96 1.94 3.41
C ASN A 52 10.43 0.60 3.91
N LEU A 53 9.58 -0.06 3.10
CA LEU A 53 9.17 -1.43 3.34
C LEU A 53 9.00 -2.22 2.05
N VAL A 54 9.11 -3.54 2.18
CA VAL A 54 8.80 -4.52 1.13
C VAL A 54 7.89 -5.60 1.70
N VAL A 55 6.92 -6.05 0.90
CA VAL A 55 6.11 -7.23 1.18
C VAL A 55 6.30 -8.24 0.05
N GLU A 56 6.48 -9.50 0.40
CA GLU A 56 6.47 -10.63 -0.54
C GLU A 56 5.31 -11.56 -0.18
N VAL A 57 4.59 -11.99 -1.20
CA VAL A 57 3.49 -12.94 -1.12
C VAL A 57 4.01 -14.29 -1.57
N VAL A 58 4.10 -15.22 -0.63
CA VAL A 58 4.72 -16.52 -0.87
C VAL A 58 3.71 -17.60 -1.20
N SER A 59 4.20 -18.56 -1.98
CA SER A 59 3.61 -19.89 -2.10
C SER A 59 4.60 -20.92 -1.57
N PRO A 60 4.18 -22.19 -1.34
CA PRO A 60 5.09 -23.23 -0.85
C PRO A 60 6.37 -23.40 -1.69
N SER A 61 6.36 -23.05 -2.98
CA SER A 61 7.53 -23.16 -3.86
C SER A 61 8.51 -21.98 -3.78
N THR A 62 8.14 -20.87 -3.15
CA THR A 62 8.98 -19.65 -3.07
C THR A 62 9.50 -19.34 -1.67
N GLU A 63 8.92 -19.97 -0.63
CA GLU A 63 9.22 -19.69 0.77
C GLU A 63 10.73 -19.70 1.11
N ASP A 64 11.49 -20.68 0.63
CA ASP A 64 12.94 -20.78 0.88
C ASP A 64 13.73 -19.61 0.28
N GLN A 65 13.29 -19.09 -0.87
CA GLN A 65 13.95 -17.98 -1.53
C GLN A 65 13.68 -16.66 -0.79
N ASP A 66 12.43 -16.46 -0.37
CA ASP A 66 11.98 -15.28 0.37
C ASP A 66 12.67 -15.17 1.74
N ARG A 67 12.72 -16.27 2.49
CA ARG A 67 13.40 -16.32 3.80
C ARG A 67 14.93 -16.41 3.71
N GLY A 68 15.47 -16.75 2.54
CA GLY A 68 16.90 -16.92 2.32
C GLY A 68 17.55 -15.76 1.57
N ALA A 69 17.56 -15.86 0.25
CA ALA A 69 18.33 -14.96 -0.62
C ALA A 69 17.73 -13.55 -0.69
N LYS A 70 16.41 -13.41 -0.81
CA LYS A 70 15.73 -12.11 -0.86
C LYS A 70 15.90 -11.35 0.45
N MET A 71 15.67 -12.01 1.59
CA MET A 71 15.90 -11.43 2.92
C MET A 71 17.32 -10.85 3.09
N ARG A 72 18.36 -11.55 2.61
CA ARG A 72 19.75 -11.02 2.65
C ARG A 72 19.94 -9.79 1.76
N ILE A 73 19.31 -9.74 0.59
CA ILE A 73 19.41 -8.59 -0.31
C ILE A 73 18.70 -7.39 0.30
N TYR A 74 17.47 -7.57 0.79
CA TYR A 74 16.71 -6.49 1.41
C TYR A 74 17.40 -5.93 2.67
N SER A 75 18.03 -6.78 3.50
CA SER A 75 18.77 -6.31 4.67
C SER A 75 20.16 -5.75 4.36
N LYS A 76 21.02 -6.50 3.66
CA LYS A 76 22.45 -6.18 3.53
C LYS A 76 22.78 -5.23 2.38
N VAL A 77 22.02 -5.28 1.30
CA VAL A 77 22.29 -4.47 0.11
C VAL A 77 21.39 -3.24 0.09
N LEU A 78 20.08 -3.45 0.20
CA LEU A 78 19.09 -2.38 0.13
C LEU A 78 18.82 -1.71 1.47
N ALA A 79 19.19 -2.34 2.59
CA ALA A 79 18.90 -1.86 3.95
C ALA A 79 17.44 -1.40 4.12
N VAL A 80 16.49 -2.19 3.60
CA VAL A 80 15.05 -1.92 3.71
C VAL A 80 14.66 -2.02 5.19
N PRO A 81 14.13 -0.96 5.81
CA PRO A 81 13.80 -0.93 7.23
C PRO A 81 12.82 -2.01 7.68
N GLU A 82 11.79 -2.31 6.88
CA GLU A 82 10.79 -3.32 7.21
C GLU A 82 10.56 -4.31 6.06
N TYR A 83 10.46 -5.59 6.40
CA TYR A 83 10.24 -6.67 5.43
C TYR A 83 9.14 -7.61 5.94
N TYR A 84 8.13 -7.86 5.11
CA TYR A 84 7.01 -8.73 5.44
C TYR A 84 6.89 -9.88 4.45
N ILE A 85 6.54 -11.06 4.94
CA ILE A 85 6.32 -12.27 4.17
C ILE A 85 4.92 -12.77 4.49
N HIS A 86 4.06 -12.84 3.48
CA HIS A 86 2.66 -13.23 3.64
C HIS A 86 2.30 -14.46 2.81
N ASP A 87 1.62 -15.42 3.43
CA ASP A 87 1.09 -16.61 2.77
C ASP A 87 -0.43 -16.48 2.58
N LEU A 88 -0.88 -16.32 1.34
CA LEU A 88 -2.30 -16.17 0.99
C LEU A 88 -3.14 -17.41 1.31
N GLN A 89 -2.52 -18.59 1.38
CA GLN A 89 -3.20 -19.87 1.58
C GLN A 89 -3.25 -20.26 3.06
N ALA A 90 -2.14 -20.13 3.77
CA ALA A 90 -2.05 -20.48 5.18
C ALA A 90 -2.46 -19.34 6.12
N GLY A 91 -2.55 -18.10 5.63
CA GLY A 91 -2.84 -16.91 6.43
C GLY A 91 -1.70 -16.51 7.37
N ARG A 92 -0.51 -17.04 7.15
CA ARG A 92 0.69 -16.68 7.92
C ARG A 92 1.18 -15.31 7.47
N LEU A 93 1.59 -14.50 8.44
CA LEU A 93 2.23 -13.22 8.23
C LEU A 93 3.43 -13.12 9.16
N ASP A 94 4.61 -13.03 8.58
CA ASP A 94 5.85 -12.76 9.31
C ASP A 94 6.35 -11.37 8.92
N GLY A 95 6.89 -10.65 9.89
CA GLY A 95 7.41 -9.30 9.70
C GLY A 95 8.74 -9.16 10.41
N TYR A 96 9.62 -8.38 9.80
CA TYR A 96 10.97 -8.15 10.29
C TYR A 96 11.31 -6.68 10.20
N THR A 97 12.00 -6.17 11.22
CA THR A 97 12.57 -4.82 11.22
C THR A 97 14.10 -4.91 11.22
N LEU A 98 14.75 -3.97 10.55
CA LEU A 98 16.20 -3.94 10.41
C LEU A 98 16.84 -3.32 11.66
N ASP A 99 17.74 -4.05 12.31
CA ASP A 99 18.50 -3.55 13.45
C ASP A 99 19.72 -2.71 13.05
N ALA A 100 20.42 -2.15 14.04
CA ALA A 100 21.62 -1.36 13.83
C ALA A 100 22.80 -2.13 13.19
N LYS A 101 22.75 -3.47 13.18
CA LYS A 101 23.75 -4.35 12.54
C LYS A 101 23.29 -4.81 11.14
N GLN A 102 22.24 -4.20 10.61
CA GLN A 102 21.59 -4.59 9.37
C GLN A 102 21.15 -6.06 9.37
N ALA A 103 20.73 -6.58 10.52
CA ALA A 103 20.12 -7.89 10.64
C ALA A 103 18.61 -7.71 10.83
N TYR A 104 17.82 -8.57 10.18
CA TYR A 104 16.39 -8.59 10.40
C TYR A 104 16.06 -9.28 11.71
N VAL A 105 15.30 -8.60 12.54
CA VAL A 105 14.74 -9.14 13.78
C VAL A 105 13.22 -9.22 13.65
N PRO A 106 12.56 -10.28 14.16
CA PRO A 106 11.10 -10.41 14.07
C PRO A 106 10.36 -9.25 14.74
N ILE A 107 9.31 -8.78 14.09
CA ILE A 107 8.35 -7.83 14.66
C ILE A 107 7.35 -8.62 15.51
N ALA A 108 7.18 -8.22 16.77
CA ALA A 108 6.18 -8.82 17.64
C ALA A 108 4.77 -8.37 17.25
N ALA A 109 3.82 -9.30 17.24
CA ALA A 109 2.43 -8.98 16.99
C ALA A 109 1.81 -8.19 18.16
N ASP A 110 0.84 -7.33 17.85
CA ASP A 110 -0.01 -6.65 18.83
C ASP A 110 -1.03 -7.62 19.45
N ASP A 111 -1.82 -7.13 20.40
CA ASP A 111 -2.87 -7.91 21.09
C ASP A 111 -3.95 -8.47 20.15
N ARG A 112 -4.01 -7.99 18.90
CA ARG A 112 -4.94 -8.45 17.87
C ARG A 112 -4.27 -9.33 16.82
N GLY A 113 -3.01 -9.74 17.05
CA GLY A 113 -2.25 -10.59 16.14
C GLY A 113 -1.73 -9.87 14.89
N ARG A 114 -1.65 -8.53 14.91
CA ARG A 114 -1.19 -7.72 13.76
C ARG A 114 0.25 -7.27 13.97
N LEU A 115 1.00 -7.11 12.88
CA LEU A 115 2.39 -6.68 12.93
C LEU A 115 2.48 -5.16 12.75
N PRO A 116 2.89 -4.40 13.79
CA PRO A 116 3.02 -2.95 13.68
C PRO A 116 4.12 -2.54 12.68
N SER A 117 3.84 -1.50 11.91
CA SER A 117 4.78 -0.84 11.00
C SER A 117 5.10 0.56 11.54
N ALA A 118 6.36 0.75 11.94
CA ALA A 118 6.87 2.06 12.35
C ALA A 118 6.96 3.01 11.14
N GLN A 119 7.23 2.48 9.94
CA GLN A 119 7.28 3.27 8.70
C GLN A 119 5.91 3.85 8.32
N LEU A 120 4.82 3.07 8.48
CA LEU A 120 3.48 3.48 8.07
C LEU A 120 2.64 4.09 9.20
N GLY A 121 3.05 3.96 10.47
CA GLY A 121 2.25 4.41 11.61
C GLY A 121 0.96 3.60 11.79
N GLY A 122 0.98 2.33 11.40
CA GLY A 122 -0.17 1.42 11.42
C GLY A 122 0.27 -0.03 11.68
N ALA A 123 -0.53 -1.00 11.26
CA ALA A 123 -0.18 -2.42 11.39
C ALA A 123 -0.69 -3.25 10.21
N PHE A 124 0.09 -4.26 9.82
CA PHE A 124 -0.35 -5.28 8.87
C PHE A 124 -1.06 -6.42 9.61
N GLY A 125 -2.22 -6.83 9.09
CA GLY A 125 -2.95 -7.98 9.59
C GLY A 125 -3.50 -8.81 8.43
N VAL A 126 -3.98 -10.00 8.76
CA VAL A 126 -4.53 -10.94 7.78
C VAL A 126 -6.03 -11.12 8.03
N VAL A 127 -6.83 -11.02 6.97
CA VAL A 127 -8.28 -11.16 7.01
C VAL A 127 -8.70 -12.21 6.00
N ARG A 128 -9.51 -13.19 6.42
CA ARG A 128 -10.11 -14.16 5.51
C ARG A 128 -11.37 -13.57 4.88
N GLU A 129 -11.34 -13.33 3.58
CA GLU A 129 -12.46 -12.77 2.84
C GLU A 129 -12.40 -13.13 1.36
N ARG A 130 -13.49 -12.84 0.64
CA ARG A 130 -13.56 -12.99 -0.82
C ARG A 130 -13.21 -11.67 -1.48
N TYR A 131 -12.17 -11.66 -2.30
CA TYR A 131 -11.78 -10.50 -3.09
C TYR A 131 -11.47 -10.93 -4.53
N ASP A 132 -11.99 -10.18 -5.49
CA ASP A 132 -11.88 -10.48 -6.93
C ASP A 132 -12.25 -11.93 -7.33
N GLY A 133 -13.27 -12.47 -6.66
CA GLY A 133 -13.71 -13.86 -6.89
C GLY A 133 -12.90 -14.94 -6.17
N HIS A 134 -11.86 -14.58 -5.43
CA HIS A 134 -10.99 -15.49 -4.71
C HIS A 134 -11.19 -15.40 -3.18
N ASP A 135 -11.57 -16.53 -2.57
CA ASP A 135 -11.62 -16.71 -1.13
C ASP A 135 -10.24 -17.10 -0.61
N ALA A 136 -9.58 -16.19 0.13
CA ALA A 136 -8.21 -16.36 0.61
C ALA A 136 -7.97 -15.60 1.91
N PHE A 137 -6.76 -15.73 2.47
CA PHE A 137 -6.29 -14.89 3.55
C PHE A 137 -5.60 -13.66 2.96
N TRP A 138 -6.25 -12.50 3.04
CA TRP A 138 -5.77 -11.26 2.43
C TRP A 138 -5.01 -10.41 3.43
N LEU A 139 -3.87 -9.87 2.99
CA LEU A 139 -3.12 -8.86 3.72
C LEU A 139 -3.89 -7.53 3.75
N ARG A 140 -4.02 -6.94 4.93
CA ARG A 140 -4.69 -5.67 5.17
C ARG A 140 -3.81 -4.74 5.99
N LEU A 141 -3.84 -3.45 5.64
CA LEU A 141 -3.30 -2.39 6.48
C LEU A 141 -4.39 -1.91 7.43
N PHE A 142 -4.00 -1.69 8.68
CA PHE A 142 -4.82 -1.09 9.72
C PHE A 142 -4.16 0.20 10.20
N GLU A 143 -4.97 1.22 10.43
CA GLU A 143 -4.53 2.48 11.02
C GLU A 143 -4.23 2.30 12.52
N ALA A 144 -3.60 3.31 13.13
CA ALA A 144 -3.21 3.29 14.54
C ALA A 144 -4.40 3.09 15.50
N ASP A 145 -5.59 3.56 15.14
CA ASP A 145 -6.84 3.35 15.89
C ASP A 145 -7.43 1.93 15.71
N GLY A 146 -6.83 1.15 14.81
CA GLY A 146 -7.22 -0.20 14.47
C GLY A 146 -8.27 -0.30 13.37
N ARG A 147 -8.66 0.81 12.73
CA ARG A 147 -9.55 0.80 11.56
C ARG A 147 -8.84 0.18 10.36
N ARG A 148 -9.55 -0.65 9.60
CA ARG A 148 -9.06 -1.23 8.34
C ARG A 148 -8.95 -0.13 7.28
N SER A 149 -7.81 -0.02 6.61
CA SER A 149 -7.67 0.85 5.43
C SER A 149 -8.47 0.26 4.26
N PRO A 150 -9.25 1.08 3.53
CA PRO A 150 -10.04 0.61 2.41
C PRO A 150 -9.15 0.19 1.23
N THR A 151 -9.59 -0.79 0.44
CA THR A 151 -9.07 -1.02 -0.91
C THR A 151 -9.40 0.14 -1.83
N ALA A 152 -8.71 0.22 -2.98
CA ALA A 152 -9.09 1.16 -4.04
C ALA A 152 -10.57 1.01 -4.45
N ALA A 153 -11.05 -0.22 -4.64
CA ALA A 153 -12.44 -0.48 -4.99
C ALA A 153 -13.44 -0.10 -3.88
N GLU A 154 -13.12 -0.32 -2.61
CA GLU A 154 -13.96 0.14 -1.49
C GLU A 154 -13.94 1.67 -1.40
N PHE A 155 -12.78 2.29 -1.54
CA PHE A 155 -12.64 3.74 -1.51
C PHE A 155 -13.40 4.42 -2.64
N GLU A 156 -13.35 3.88 -3.86
CA GLU A 156 -14.14 4.36 -5.00
C GLU A 156 -15.65 4.25 -4.75
N ARG A 157 -16.10 3.13 -4.17
CA ARG A 157 -17.52 2.95 -3.81
C ARG A 157 -17.96 3.95 -2.74
N GLU A 158 -17.20 4.08 -1.66
CA GLU A 158 -17.47 5.05 -0.58
C GLU A 158 -17.52 6.49 -1.12
N ARG A 159 -16.59 6.84 -2.03
CA ARG A 159 -16.56 8.14 -2.70
C ARG A 159 -17.82 8.39 -3.53
N ALA A 160 -18.23 7.41 -4.33
CA ALA A 160 -19.42 7.51 -5.17
C ALA A 160 -20.71 7.60 -4.34
N GLU A 161 -20.81 6.85 -3.24
CA GLU A 161 -21.94 6.93 -2.32
C GLU A 161 -22.01 8.29 -1.62
N LEU A 162 -20.88 8.80 -1.13
CA LEU A 162 -20.81 10.12 -0.51
C LEU A 162 -21.17 11.24 -1.49
N GLU A 163 -20.76 11.14 -2.75
CA GLU A 163 -21.13 12.08 -3.81
C GLU A 163 -22.63 12.04 -4.10
N ARG A 164 -23.22 10.83 -4.16
CA ARG A 164 -24.67 10.64 -4.32
C ARG A 164 -25.45 11.28 -3.17
N GLU A 165 -25.07 11.00 -1.93
CA GLU A 165 -25.73 11.57 -0.75
C GLU A 165 -25.65 13.11 -0.72
N ARG A 166 -24.50 13.68 -1.10
CA ARG A 166 -24.34 15.13 -1.22
C ARG A 166 -25.22 15.72 -2.32
N ALA A 167 -25.31 15.06 -3.47
CA ALA A 167 -26.17 15.49 -4.57
C ALA A 167 -27.66 15.47 -4.17
N GLU A 168 -28.09 14.41 -3.48
CA GLU A 168 -29.45 14.28 -2.96
C GLU A 168 -29.77 15.34 -1.90
N ALA A 169 -28.86 15.59 -0.96
CA ALA A 169 -29.03 16.63 0.06
C ALA A 169 -29.11 18.04 -0.56
N LEU A 170 -28.29 18.32 -1.58
CA LEU A 170 -28.33 19.59 -2.30
C LEU A 170 -29.64 19.74 -3.10
N ALA A 171 -30.08 18.68 -3.79
CA ALA A 171 -31.34 18.67 -4.53
C ALA A 171 -32.54 18.87 -3.59
N ALA A 172 -32.55 18.23 -2.42
CA ALA A 172 -33.60 18.42 -1.43
C ALA A 172 -33.64 19.86 -0.91
N ARG A 173 -32.47 20.46 -0.64
CA ARG A 173 -32.35 21.85 -0.19
C ARG A 173 -32.76 22.84 -1.28
N LEU A 174 -32.43 22.56 -2.54
CA LEU A 174 -32.87 23.36 -3.69
C LEU A 174 -34.39 23.28 -3.85
N ALA A 175 -34.98 22.08 -3.79
CA ALA A 175 -36.43 21.90 -3.87
C ALA A 175 -37.17 22.57 -2.70
N GLU A 176 -36.59 22.60 -1.50
CA GLU A 176 -37.13 23.39 -0.38
C GLU A 176 -37.04 24.89 -0.65
N TYR A 177 -35.90 25.37 -1.16
CA TYR A 177 -35.71 26.77 -1.53
C TYR A 177 -36.71 27.21 -2.60
N GLU A 178 -36.86 26.43 -3.68
CA GLU A 178 -37.79 26.71 -4.77
C GLU A 178 -39.25 26.71 -4.30
N ARG A 179 -39.63 25.80 -3.40
CA ARG A 179 -40.96 25.82 -2.77
C ARG A 179 -41.21 27.07 -1.93
N ARG A 180 -40.18 27.61 -1.30
CA ARG A 180 -40.29 28.75 -0.38
C ARG A 180 -40.16 30.11 -1.07
N PHE A 181 -39.34 30.21 -2.10
CA PHE A 181 -38.94 31.48 -2.71
C PHE A 181 -39.21 31.55 -4.23
N GLY A 182 -39.70 30.47 -4.84
CA GLY A 182 -39.83 30.36 -6.30
C GLY A 182 -38.53 29.88 -6.97
N VAL A 183 -38.62 29.52 -8.26
CA VAL A 183 -37.46 29.06 -9.04
C VAL A 183 -36.47 30.22 -9.22
N LEU A 184 -35.17 29.94 -9.05
CA LEU A 184 -34.12 30.91 -9.36
C LEU A 184 -34.03 31.08 -10.88
N ASP A 185 -34.60 32.16 -11.41
CA ASP A 185 -34.43 32.51 -12.82
C ASP A 185 -32.98 32.92 -13.10
N GLY A 186 -32.23 32.04 -13.79
CA GLY A 186 -30.86 32.27 -14.24
C GLY A 186 -30.70 33.30 -15.35
N GLN A 187 -31.62 34.26 -15.49
CA GLN A 187 -31.53 35.36 -16.45
C GLN A 187 -31.16 36.65 -15.73
N GLY A 188 -29.87 36.97 -15.67
CA GLY A 188 -29.45 38.23 -15.06
C GLY A 188 -27.96 38.48 -15.02
N CYS A 189 -27.27 38.52 -16.16
CA CYS A 189 -26.29 39.57 -16.44
C CYS A 189 -25.83 39.50 -17.90
N SER A 190 -26.55 40.21 -18.77
CA SER A 190 -25.96 40.75 -20.00
C SER A 190 -26.05 42.26 -19.87
N LYS A 191 -24.90 42.91 -19.63
CA LYS A 191 -24.57 44.28 -20.04
C LYS A 191 -23.08 44.51 -19.82
#